data_AF-K1RNG8-F1
#
_entry.id   AF-K1RNG8-F1
#
_cell.length_a   1.000
_cell.length_b   1.000
_cell.length_c   1.000
_cell.angle_alpha   90.00
_cell.angle_beta   90.00
_cell.angle_gamma   90.00
#
_symmetry.space_group_name_H-M   'P 1'
#
loop_
_entity.id
_entity.type
_entity.pdbx_description
1 polymer ?
#
loop_
_entity_poly.entity_id
_entity_poly.type
_entity_poly.pdbx_seq_one_letter_code
_entity_poly.pdbx_strand_id
1 'polypeptide(L)'
;QMTFEQALRTREFEDDKPNYTPRISGIVHLDNGDMNFAMSILKSADGDGSSCQRYTYAYSNPLNGKGKFIHTYKCDGNPLPSYEGEPKTVVIPDTDIDTFTSMVWENLNADNKVSLFTRYIDIATGKYESRIINKNK
;
A
#
# COMPACT_ATOMS: atom_id res chain seq x y z
N GLN A 1 17.11 -13.27 9.14
CA GLN A 1 16.02 -12.63 8.35
C GLN A 1 16.35 -11.14 8.25
N MET A 2 16.21 -10.52 7.07
CA MET A 2 16.37 -9.06 6.92
C MET A 2 15.15 -8.33 7.50
N THR A 3 15.34 -7.15 8.08
CA THR A 3 14.21 -6.26 8.42
C THR A 3 13.52 -5.76 7.15
N PHE A 4 12.32 -5.22 7.30
CA PHE A 4 11.57 -4.62 6.18
C PHE A 4 12.40 -3.57 5.43
N GLU A 5 13.06 -2.67 6.16
CA GLU A 5 13.90 -1.61 5.59
C GLU A 5 15.16 -2.17 4.93
N GLN A 6 15.76 -3.23 5.50
CA GLN A 6 16.92 -3.88 4.90
C GLN A 6 16.56 -4.54 3.55
N ALA A 7 15.41 -5.20 3.47
CA ALA A 7 14.93 -5.77 2.21
C ALA A 7 14.65 -4.70 1.15
N LEU A 8 14.12 -3.54 1.55
CA LEU A 8 13.83 -2.43 0.63
C LEU A 8 15.08 -1.71 0.12
N ARG A 9 16.21 -1.78 0.82
CA ARG A 9 17.50 -1.24 0.33
C ARG A 9 18.02 -1.97 -0.91
N THR A 10 17.57 -3.19 -1.17
CA THR A 10 17.96 -3.96 -2.38
C THR A 10 17.02 -3.71 -3.56
N ARG A 11 16.11 -2.74 -3.45
CA ARG A 11 15.10 -2.40 -4.45
C ARG A 11 15.14 -0.90 -4.75
N GLU A 12 14.56 -0.56 -5.89
CA GLU A 12 14.31 0.81 -6.36
C GLU A 12 12.88 0.90 -6.91
N PHE A 13 12.51 2.05 -7.48
CA PHE A 13 11.33 2.20 -8.34
C PHE A 13 11.39 1.22 -9.54
N GLU A 14 10.30 1.11 -10.30
CA GLU A 14 10.25 0.23 -11.48
C GLU A 14 11.09 0.82 -12.64
N ASP A 15 11.76 -0.03 -13.43
CA ASP A 15 12.57 0.40 -14.58
C ASP A 15 11.72 0.56 -15.85
N ASP A 16 10.67 1.39 -15.77
CA ASP A 16 9.65 1.57 -16.80
C ASP A 16 9.64 3.01 -17.36
N LYS A 17 10.79 3.40 -17.90
CA LYS A 17 11.00 4.73 -18.51
C LYS A 17 9.84 5.10 -19.46
N PRO A 18 9.36 6.37 -19.44
CA PRO A 18 9.86 7.49 -18.64
C PRO A 18 9.19 7.64 -17.25
N ASN A 19 8.32 6.71 -16.83
CA ASN A 19 7.50 6.90 -15.63
C ASN A 19 8.27 6.66 -14.33
N TYR A 20 9.16 5.67 -14.32
CA TYR A 20 9.87 5.26 -13.10
C TYR A 20 8.90 5.01 -11.96
N THR A 21 7.91 4.14 -12.19
CA THR A 21 6.77 3.91 -11.30
C THR A 21 7.25 3.68 -9.86
N PRO A 22 6.75 4.47 -8.90
CA PRO A 22 7.12 4.26 -7.51
C PRO A 22 6.80 2.84 -7.03
N ARG A 23 7.75 2.23 -6.33
CA ARG A 23 7.52 0.94 -5.65
C ARG A 23 6.98 1.21 -4.26
N ILE A 24 5.71 0.89 -4.02
CA ILE A 24 5.11 0.94 -2.70
C ILE A 24 5.18 -0.41 -2.00
N SER A 25 5.28 -0.41 -0.69
CA SER A 25 5.31 -1.64 0.13
C SER A 25 4.66 -1.39 1.48
N GLY A 26 4.11 -2.46 2.08
CA GLY A 26 3.54 -2.42 3.41
C GLY A 26 3.78 -3.74 4.14
N ILE A 27 3.95 -3.66 5.46
CA ILE A 27 4.06 -4.83 6.34
C ILE A 27 3.24 -4.57 7.61
N VAL A 28 2.47 -5.57 8.01
CA VAL A 28 1.77 -5.60 9.31
C VAL A 28 2.51 -6.59 10.19
N HIS A 29 2.80 -6.18 11.42
CA HIS A 29 3.41 -7.03 12.44
C HIS A 29 2.47 -7.13 13.64
N LEU A 30 2.26 -8.36 14.09
CA LEU A 30 1.52 -8.67 15.30
C LEU A 30 2.52 -9.17 16.34
N ASP A 31 2.48 -8.60 17.55
CA ASP A 31 3.31 -9.03 18.67
C ASP A 31 2.52 -8.92 19.98
N ASN A 32 2.42 -10.00 20.74
CA ASN A 32 1.76 -10.05 22.05
C ASN A 32 0.33 -9.44 22.12
N GLY A 33 -0.44 -9.54 21.04
CA GLY A 33 -1.79 -8.96 20.96
C GLY A 33 -1.82 -7.48 20.56
N ASP A 34 -0.67 -6.88 20.33
CA ASP A 34 -0.52 -5.56 19.73
C ASP A 34 -0.28 -5.66 18.21
N MET A 35 -0.58 -4.58 17.51
CA MET A 35 -0.35 -4.45 16.08
C MET A 35 0.42 -3.18 15.78
N ASN A 36 1.44 -3.30 14.93
CA ASN A 36 2.09 -2.18 14.28
C ASN A 36 2.19 -2.45 12.78
N PHE A 37 2.37 -1.40 11.99
CA PHE A 37 2.61 -1.57 10.57
C PHE A 37 3.55 -0.49 10.04
N ALA A 38 4.24 -0.83 8.97
CA ALA A 38 5.08 0.10 8.25
C ALA A 38 4.72 0.12 6.77
N MET A 39 4.90 1.27 6.15
CA MET A 39 4.73 1.50 4.72
C MET A 39 6.01 2.11 4.16
N SER A 40 6.29 1.85 2.89
CA SER A 40 7.40 2.48 2.18
C SER A 40 7.02 2.86 0.77
N ILE A 41 7.69 3.88 0.25
CA ILE A 41 7.68 4.25 -1.16
C ILE A 41 9.10 4.56 -1.63
N LEU A 42 9.49 3.96 -2.75
CA LEU A 42 10.77 4.20 -3.44
C LEU A 42 10.46 4.95 -4.73
N LYS A 43 11.10 6.10 -4.94
CA LYS A 43 10.79 7.02 -6.06
C LYS A 43 12.07 7.45 -6.78
N SER A 44 11.96 7.74 -8.06
CA SER A 44 12.99 8.54 -8.74
C SER A 44 12.96 9.97 -8.21
N ALA A 45 14.11 10.65 -8.16
CA ALA A 45 14.17 12.05 -7.77
C ALA A 45 13.69 12.91 -8.94
N ASP A 46 12.49 13.49 -8.83
CA ASP A 46 11.92 14.39 -9.84
C ASP A 46 11.92 13.82 -11.28
N GLY A 47 11.74 12.49 -11.40
CA GLY A 47 11.77 11.78 -12.68
C GLY A 47 13.17 11.39 -13.16
N ASP A 48 14.22 11.67 -12.40
CA ASP A 48 15.59 11.22 -12.70
C ASP A 48 15.81 9.78 -12.22
N GLY A 49 15.82 8.84 -13.17
CA GLY A 49 16.07 7.42 -12.93
C GLY A 49 17.49 7.08 -12.45
N SER A 50 18.40 8.04 -12.32
CA SER A 50 19.72 7.83 -11.70
C SER A 50 19.72 8.01 -10.18
N SER A 51 18.62 8.52 -9.60
CA SER A 51 18.54 8.89 -8.19
C SER A 51 17.29 8.28 -7.53
N CYS A 52 17.50 7.29 -6.67
CA CYS A 52 16.41 6.66 -5.90
C CYS A 52 16.26 7.28 -4.50
N GLN A 53 15.12 7.92 -4.27
CA GLN A 53 14.67 8.39 -2.96
C GLN A 53 13.88 7.29 -2.25
N ARG A 54 14.09 7.15 -0.92
CA ARG A 54 13.49 6.08 -0.12
C ARG A 54 12.83 6.68 1.11
N TYR A 55 11.54 6.38 1.28
CA TYR A 55 10.74 6.88 2.39
C TYR A 55 10.11 5.71 3.13
N THR A 56 10.12 5.77 4.46
CA THR A 56 9.53 4.77 5.35
C THR A 56 8.67 5.47 6.38
N TYR A 57 7.47 4.94 6.61
CA TYR A 57 6.50 5.42 7.58
C TYR A 57 6.16 4.27 8.51
N ALA A 58 6.35 4.45 9.82
CA ALA A 58 6.07 3.42 10.81
C ALA A 58 4.97 3.91 11.76
N TYR A 59 4.00 3.04 12.03
CA TYR A 59 2.84 3.34 12.85
C TYR A 59 2.75 2.34 13.99
N SER A 60 2.92 2.82 15.22
CA SER A 60 2.71 2.05 16.45
C SER A 60 1.33 2.36 17.01
N ASN A 61 0.67 1.36 17.61
CA ASN A 61 -0.64 1.50 18.26
C ASN A 61 -1.68 2.23 17.38
N PRO A 62 -1.97 1.71 16.18
CA PRO A 62 -2.86 2.40 15.26
C PRO A 62 -4.28 2.51 15.84
N LEU A 63 -4.90 3.66 15.59
CA LEU A 63 -6.22 3.98 16.11
C LEU A 63 -7.28 3.11 15.42
N ASN A 64 -8.18 2.55 16.21
CA ASN A 64 -9.32 1.79 15.70
C ASN A 64 -10.14 2.64 14.69
N GLY A 65 -10.56 2.02 13.59
CA GLY A 65 -11.30 2.67 12.50
C GLY A 65 -10.48 3.64 11.64
N LYS A 66 -9.15 3.73 11.82
CA LYS A 66 -8.26 4.58 11.02
C LYS A 66 -7.20 3.75 10.30
N GLY A 67 -7.14 3.89 8.99
CA GLY A 67 -6.15 3.26 8.12
C GLY A 67 -5.22 4.27 7.46
N LYS A 68 -4.22 3.75 6.74
CA LYS A 68 -3.32 4.54 5.91
C LYS A 68 -3.37 4.07 4.47
N PHE A 69 -3.39 5.02 3.55
CA PHE A 69 -3.51 4.79 2.12
C PHE A 69 -2.34 5.45 1.39
N ILE A 70 -1.69 4.67 0.54
CA ILE A 70 -0.65 5.14 -0.37
C ILE A 70 -0.93 4.58 -1.77
N HIS A 71 -0.58 5.35 -2.78
CA HIS A 71 -0.68 4.97 -4.18
C HIS A 71 0.57 5.45 -4.91
N THR A 72 0.78 5.00 -6.15
CA THR A 72 2.02 5.27 -6.91
C THR A 72 2.05 6.69 -7.49
N TYR A 73 0.93 7.19 -8.01
CA TYR A 73 0.87 8.44 -8.78
C TYR A 73 -0.02 9.49 -8.15
N LYS A 74 0.41 10.76 -8.16
CA LYS A 74 -0.37 11.88 -7.61
C LYS A 74 -1.65 12.15 -8.38
N CYS A 75 -1.55 12.13 -9.71
CA CYS A 75 -2.63 12.36 -10.67
C CYS A 75 -2.18 11.84 -12.05
N ASP A 76 -3.04 12.00 -13.06
CA ASP A 76 -2.65 11.77 -14.45
C ASP A 76 -1.54 12.73 -14.91
N GLY A 77 -0.78 12.33 -15.93
CA GLY A 77 0.33 13.11 -16.49
C GLY A 77 1.12 12.33 -17.54
N ASN A 78 2.11 12.99 -18.16
CA ASN A 78 3.02 12.36 -19.11
C ASN A 78 4.44 12.98 -19.00
N PRO A 79 5.40 12.35 -18.29
CA PRO A 79 5.25 11.11 -17.52
C PRO A 79 4.32 11.26 -16.30
N LEU A 80 3.90 10.13 -15.73
CA LEU A 80 3.01 10.12 -14.57
C LEU A 80 3.73 10.67 -13.33
N PRO A 81 3.22 11.75 -12.70
CA PRO A 81 3.86 12.32 -11.52
C PRO A 81 3.75 11.36 -10.33
N SER A 82 4.90 11.06 -9.71
CA SER A 82 4.97 10.23 -8.52
C SER A 82 4.17 10.81 -7.34
N TYR A 83 3.73 9.95 -6.44
CA TYR A 83 3.07 10.35 -5.18
C TYR A 83 3.96 11.26 -4.33
N GLU A 84 3.33 12.22 -3.66
CA GLU A 84 3.96 13.21 -2.79
C GLU A 84 3.26 13.28 -1.43
N GLY A 85 4.05 13.52 -0.37
CA GLY A 85 3.57 13.65 1.00
C GLY A 85 3.55 12.33 1.77
N GLU A 86 2.96 12.39 2.97
CA GLU A 86 2.77 11.22 3.85
C GLU A 86 1.57 10.37 3.41
N PRO A 87 1.48 9.08 3.79
CA PRO A 87 0.30 8.27 3.56
C PRO A 87 -0.98 8.90 4.11
N LYS A 88 -2.03 8.95 3.30
CA LYS A 88 -3.31 9.58 3.66
C LYS A 88 -4.03 8.75 4.71
N THR A 89 -4.60 9.40 5.73
CA THR A 89 -5.49 8.74 6.68
C THR A 89 -6.84 8.46 6.01
N VAL A 90 -7.32 7.23 6.15
CA VAL A 90 -8.65 6.81 5.68
C VAL A 90 -9.47 6.27 6.85
N VAL A 91 -10.80 6.27 6.70
CA VAL A 91 -11.69 5.59 7.64
C VAL A 91 -11.81 4.14 7.21
N ILE A 92 -11.61 3.23 8.17
CA ILE A 92 -11.89 1.81 7.99
C ILE A 92 -13.21 1.53 8.71
N PRO A 93 -14.29 1.19 7.97
CA PRO A 93 -15.57 0.90 8.59
C PRO A 93 -15.51 -0.41 9.38
N ASP A 94 -16.33 -0.48 10.44
CA ASP A 94 -16.54 -1.70 11.21
C ASP A 94 -17.53 -2.60 10.46
N THR A 95 -17.00 -3.47 9.60
CA THR A 95 -17.78 -4.36 8.74
C THR A 95 -16.97 -5.61 8.40
N ASP A 96 -17.63 -6.65 7.91
CA ASP A 96 -16.97 -7.88 7.49
C ASP A 96 -16.13 -7.71 6.21
N ILE A 97 -15.22 -8.65 5.95
CA ILE A 97 -14.32 -8.57 4.80
C ILE A 97 -15.07 -8.56 3.46
N ASP A 98 -16.22 -9.22 3.33
CA ASP A 98 -16.95 -9.33 2.07
C ASP A 98 -17.60 -7.98 1.72
N THR A 99 -18.23 -7.36 2.72
CA THR A 99 -18.77 -5.99 2.62
C THR A 99 -17.66 -4.98 2.33
N PHE A 100 -16.54 -5.03 3.05
CA PHE A 100 -15.41 -4.11 2.82
C PHE A 100 -14.80 -4.30 1.42
N THR A 101 -14.59 -5.54 0.99
CA THR A 101 -14.03 -5.85 -0.33
C THR A 101 -14.92 -5.33 -1.44
N SER A 102 -16.25 -5.53 -1.31
CA SER A 102 -17.23 -5.05 -2.29
C SER A 102 -17.25 -3.52 -2.34
N MET A 103 -17.29 -2.86 -1.18
CA MET A 103 -17.23 -1.41 -1.08
C MET A 103 -15.99 -0.83 -1.78
N VAL A 104 -14.80 -1.37 -1.53
CA VAL A 104 -13.58 -0.90 -2.21
C VAL A 104 -13.68 -1.16 -3.71
N TRP A 105 -14.06 -2.37 -4.12
CA TRP A 105 -14.13 -2.76 -5.53
C TRP A 105 -15.10 -1.89 -6.35
N GLU A 106 -16.27 -1.60 -5.80
CA GLU A 106 -17.31 -0.80 -6.46
C GLU A 106 -16.90 0.66 -6.64
N ASN A 107 -16.12 1.19 -5.70
CA ASN A 107 -15.65 2.59 -5.72
C ASN A 107 -14.35 2.80 -6.50
N LEU A 108 -13.69 1.75 -6.98
CA LEU A 108 -12.59 1.89 -7.94
C LEU A 108 -13.11 2.29 -9.32
N ASN A 109 -12.33 3.10 -10.05
CA ASN A 109 -12.64 3.48 -11.43
C ASN A 109 -12.87 2.21 -12.28
N ALA A 110 -14.04 2.14 -12.92
CA ALA A 110 -14.50 0.93 -13.62
C ALA A 110 -13.63 0.55 -14.83
N ASP A 111 -13.02 1.54 -15.49
CA ASP A 111 -12.17 1.34 -16.66
C ASP A 111 -10.77 0.87 -16.24
N ASN A 112 -10.26 1.37 -15.12
CA ASN A 112 -8.89 1.10 -14.67
C ASN A 112 -8.76 -0.08 -13.69
N LYS A 113 -9.84 -0.49 -13.01
CA LYS A 113 -9.77 -1.60 -12.02
C LYS A 113 -9.59 -2.95 -12.71
N VAL A 114 -8.57 -3.71 -12.27
CA VAL A 114 -8.24 -5.05 -12.80
C VAL A 114 -8.41 -6.11 -11.73
N SER A 115 -7.81 -5.93 -10.56
CA SER A 115 -7.90 -6.89 -9.46
C SER A 115 -7.81 -6.20 -8.10
N LEU A 116 -8.40 -6.82 -7.09
CA LEU A 116 -8.34 -6.39 -5.70
C LEU A 116 -8.05 -7.60 -4.79
N PHE A 117 -7.07 -7.44 -3.91
CA PHE A 117 -6.81 -8.36 -2.80
C PHE A 117 -7.12 -7.65 -1.48
N THR A 118 -7.84 -8.34 -0.60
CA THR A 118 -8.11 -7.89 0.77
C THR A 118 -7.78 -9.02 1.74
N ARG A 119 -7.31 -8.64 2.94
CA ARG A 119 -7.02 -9.57 4.02
C ARG A 119 -7.42 -8.96 5.35
N TYR A 120 -8.14 -9.73 6.15
CA TYR A 120 -8.45 -9.42 7.54
C TYR A 120 -7.61 -10.36 8.41
N ILE A 121 -7.00 -9.80 9.46
CA ILE A 121 -6.17 -10.56 10.41
C ILE A 121 -6.74 -10.27 11.80
N ASP A 122 -7.13 -11.33 12.49
CA ASP A 122 -7.49 -11.25 13.90
C ASP A 122 -6.21 -11.01 14.72
N ILE A 123 -6.14 -9.87 15.41
CA ILE A 123 -4.92 -9.43 16.11
C ILE A 123 -4.55 -10.40 17.24
N ALA A 124 -5.54 -10.93 17.96
CA ALA A 124 -5.31 -11.77 19.13
C ALA A 124 -4.79 -13.17 18.76
N THR A 125 -5.26 -13.73 17.65
CA THR A 125 -4.99 -15.12 17.26
C THR A 125 -4.08 -15.25 16.04
N GLY A 126 -3.88 -14.16 15.28
CA GLY A 126 -3.15 -14.16 14.01
C GLY A 126 -3.86 -14.89 12.87
N LYS A 127 -5.07 -15.41 13.10
CA LYS A 127 -5.88 -16.04 12.06
C LYS A 127 -6.28 -14.99 11.03
N TYR A 128 -6.31 -15.38 9.76
CA TYR A 128 -6.68 -14.47 8.70
C TYR A 128 -7.62 -15.12 7.69
N GLU A 129 -8.36 -14.26 7.01
CA GLU A 129 -9.09 -14.61 5.80
C GLU A 129 -8.73 -13.62 4.68
N SER A 130 -9.03 -13.98 3.43
CA SER A 130 -8.69 -13.14 2.28
C SER A 130 -9.71 -13.25 1.18
N ARG A 131 -9.79 -12.21 0.33
CA ARG A 131 -10.55 -12.22 -0.92
C ARG A 131 -9.67 -11.75 -2.07
N ILE A 132 -9.92 -12.32 -3.25
CA ILE A 132 -9.31 -11.91 -4.52
C ILE A 132 -10.41 -11.76 -5.56
N ILE A 133 -10.63 -10.52 -6.00
CA ILE A 133 -11.46 -10.19 -7.15
C ILE A 133 -10.54 -9.90 -8.33
N ASN A 134 -10.88 -10.42 -9.51
CA ASN A 134 -10.21 -10.10 -10.77
C ASN A 134 -11.31 -9.95 -11.83
N LYS A 135 -11.26 -8.82 -12.57
CA LYS A 135 -12.23 -8.45 -13.60
C LYS A 135 -12.21 -9.41 -14.79
N ASN A 136 -11.08 -10.08 -15.04
CA ASN A 136 -10.82 -10.91 -16.22
C ASN A 136 -10.80 -12.42 -15.92
N LYS A 137 -11.53 -12.87 -14.90
CA LYS A 137 -11.64 -14.32 -14.59
C LYS A 137 -12.36 -15.08 -15.70
#